data_AF-A0A2T3L492-F1
#
_entry.id   AF-A0A2T3L492-F1
#
_cell.length_a   1.000
_cell.length_b   1.000
_cell.length_c   1.000
_cell.angle_alpha   90.00
_cell.angle_beta   90.00
_cell.angle_gamma   90.00
#
_symmetry.space_group_name_H-M   'P 1'
#
loop_
_entity.id
_entity.type
_entity.pdbx_description
1 polymer ?
#
loop_
_entity_poly.entity_id
_entity_poly.type
_entity_poly.pdbx_seq_one_letter_code
_entity_poly.pdbx_strand_id
1 'polypeptide(L)'
;MRSLFIVIFMCTIVSTVHAETLLMSHDMYIERCLSTFGEDPLTKRVCEKQYQDIEKKELQLMAQIDTTQKEFSLEGAPSAQPIDNVE
;
A
#
# COMPACT_ATOMS: atom_id res chain seq x y z
N MET A 1 -2.21 -6.51 -48.03
CA MET A 1 -2.58 -5.30 -47.27
C MET A 1 -3.89 -5.49 -46.53
N ARG A 2 -3.95 -6.45 -45.61
CA ARG A 2 -5.07 -6.63 -44.67
C ARG A 2 -4.45 -7.27 -43.43
N SER A 3 -4.93 -6.87 -42.26
CA SER A 3 -4.58 -7.43 -40.95
C SER A 3 -3.29 -6.89 -40.33
N LEU A 4 -3.44 -5.94 -39.40
CA LEU A 4 -2.73 -5.91 -38.10
C LEU A 4 -3.00 -4.63 -37.27
N PHE A 5 -3.90 -3.75 -37.68
CA PHE A 5 -4.22 -2.54 -36.89
C PHE A 5 -5.20 -2.76 -35.72
N ILE A 6 -5.68 -3.99 -35.49
CA ILE A 6 -6.80 -4.24 -34.57
C ILE A 6 -6.35 -4.63 -33.14
N VAL A 7 -5.07 -4.88 -32.87
CA VAL A 7 -4.66 -5.52 -31.59
C VAL A 7 -3.98 -4.57 -30.60
N ILE A 8 -4.02 -3.25 -30.80
CA ILE A 8 -3.39 -2.27 -29.88
C ILE A 8 -4.46 -1.39 -29.23
N PHE A 9 -5.55 -2.01 -28.78
CA PHE A 9 -6.48 -1.40 -27.83
C PHE A 9 -6.68 -2.38 -26.66
N MET A 10 -5.58 -2.99 -26.21
CA MET A 10 -5.56 -3.77 -24.97
C MET A 10 -5.61 -2.79 -23.80
N CYS A 11 -6.85 -2.50 -23.37
CA CYS A 11 -7.24 -2.24 -22.00
C CYS A 11 -6.14 -1.66 -21.09
N THR A 12 -5.90 -0.36 -21.18
CA THR A 12 -5.32 0.42 -20.07
C THR A 12 -6.42 0.66 -19.03
N ILE A 13 -6.91 -0.41 -18.41
CA ILE A 13 -7.56 -0.28 -17.10
C ILE A 13 -6.45 0.09 -16.14
N VAL A 14 -6.30 1.39 -15.89
CA VAL A 14 -5.63 1.89 -14.70
C VAL A 14 -6.47 1.41 -13.53
N SER A 15 -6.14 0.23 -13.02
CA SER A 15 -6.64 -0.24 -11.74
C SER A 15 -6.10 0.72 -10.70
N THR A 16 -6.94 1.64 -10.23
CA THR A 16 -6.62 2.48 -9.08
C THR A 16 -6.54 1.56 -7.87
N VAL A 17 -5.35 1.03 -7.58
CA VAL A 17 -5.05 0.31 -6.34
C VAL A 17 -5.23 1.31 -5.20
N HIS A 18 -6.47 1.40 -4.70
CA HIS A 18 -6.76 2.07 -3.44
C HIS A 18 -6.18 1.17 -2.37
N ALA A 19 -5.06 1.57 -1.78
CA ALA A 19 -4.52 0.90 -0.62
C ALA A 19 -5.54 1.07 0.52
N GLU A 20 -6.32 0.02 0.80
CA GLU A 20 -7.17 -0.03 1.98
C GLU A 20 -6.28 0.04 3.23
N THR A 21 -6.75 0.71 4.29
CA THR A 21 -6.05 0.73 5.57
C THR A 21 -5.90 -0.69 6.11
N LEU A 22 -4.70 -1.04 6.56
CA LEU A 22 -4.37 -2.29 7.21
C LEU A 22 -4.87 -2.32 8.66
N LEU A 23 -5.19 -1.14 9.21
CA LEU A 23 -5.53 -1.01 10.63
C LEU A 23 -6.97 -1.42 10.91
N MET A 24 -7.14 -2.15 12.02
CA MET A 24 -8.46 -2.34 12.60
C MET A 24 -9.02 -0.99 13.07
N SER A 25 -10.35 -0.85 13.15
CA SER A 25 -10.94 0.38 13.66
C SER A 25 -10.48 0.70 15.09
N HIS A 26 -10.42 2.00 15.40
CA HIS A 26 -10.08 2.49 16.73
C HIS A 26 -10.85 1.77 17.83
N ASP A 27 -12.17 1.64 17.69
CA ASP A 27 -13.01 1.07 18.75
C ASP A 27 -12.71 -0.43 18.98
N MET A 28 -12.52 -1.21 17.91
CA MET A 28 -12.08 -2.61 18.04
C MET A 28 -10.71 -2.71 18.69
N TYR A 29 -9.79 -1.81 18.33
CA TYR A 29 -8.45 -1.79 18.91
C TYR A 29 -8.51 -1.52 20.41
N ILE A 30 -9.24 -0.49 20.81
CA ILE A 30 -9.39 -0.11 22.22
C ILE A 30 -10.07 -1.24 23.00
N GLU A 31 -11.14 -1.83 22.48
CA GLU A 31 -11.82 -2.95 23.11
C GLU A 31 -10.85 -4.13 23.35
N ARG A 32 -10.09 -4.55 22.33
CA ARG A 32 -9.12 -5.65 22.47
C ARG A 32 -7.97 -5.30 23.41
N CYS A 33 -7.48 -4.06 23.36
CA CYS A 33 -6.38 -3.61 24.20
C CYS A 33 -6.79 -3.60 25.68
N LEU A 34 -7.95 -3.03 26.00
CA LEU A 34 -8.48 -3.00 27.36
C LEU A 34 -8.87 -4.41 27.86
N SER A 35 -9.45 -5.24 26.99
CA SER A 35 -9.76 -6.64 27.33
C SER A 35 -8.50 -7.45 27.66
N THR A 36 -7.35 -7.13 27.06
CA THR A 36 -6.09 -7.85 27.26
C THR A 36 -5.29 -7.32 28.46
N PHE A 37 -5.21 -6.00 28.60
CA PHE A 37 -4.28 -5.35 29.55
C PHE A 37 -4.97 -4.73 30.76
N GLY A 38 -6.31 -4.64 30.75
CA GLY A 38 -7.12 -4.07 31.82
C GLY A 38 -7.77 -2.75 31.45
N GLU A 39 -8.85 -2.43 32.16
CA GLU A 39 -9.69 -1.24 31.90
C GLU A 39 -9.26 0.00 32.71
N ASP A 40 -8.11 -0.04 33.37
CA ASP A 40 -7.68 1.07 34.20
C ASP A 40 -7.36 2.33 33.35
N PRO A 41 -7.48 3.54 33.94
CA PRO A 41 -7.31 4.78 33.20
C PRO A 41 -5.93 4.98 32.60
N LEU A 42 -4.88 4.36 33.16
CA LEU A 42 -3.53 4.45 32.60
C LEU A 42 -3.43 3.56 31.37
N THR A 43 -3.89 2.32 31.45
CA THR A 43 -3.93 1.38 30.32
C THR A 43 -4.73 1.95 29.17
N LYS A 44 -5.89 2.56 29.42
CA LYS A 44 -6.67 3.25 28.38
C LYS A 44 -5.86 4.32 27.65
N ARG A 45 -5.16 5.20 28.38
CA ARG A 45 -4.33 6.25 27.75
C ARG A 45 -3.18 5.67 26.94
N VAL A 46 -2.59 4.56 27.39
CA VAL A 46 -1.53 3.87 26.66
C VAL A 46 -2.09 3.26 25.37
N CYS A 47 -3.22 2.56 25.43
CA CYS A 47 -3.90 2.01 24.26
C CYS A 47 -4.24 3.10 23.23
N GLU A 48 -4.84 4.21 23.67
CA GLU A 48 -5.18 5.34 22.77
C GLU A 48 -3.92 5.93 22.12
N LYS A 49 -2.88 6.21 22.91
CA LYS A 49 -1.63 6.76 22.38
C LYS A 49 -0.97 5.81 21.37
N GLN A 50 -0.98 4.52 21.66
CA GLN A 50 -0.41 3.51 20.79
C GLN A 50 -1.15 3.44 19.46
N TYR A 51 -2.49 3.50 19.47
CA TYR A 51 -3.28 3.53 18.24
C TYR A 51 -2.91 4.74 17.38
N GLN A 52 -2.82 5.93 17.97
CA GLN A 52 -2.42 7.15 17.25
C GLN A 52 -1.02 7.04 16.63
N ASP A 53 -0.07 6.47 17.37
CA ASP A 53 1.29 6.27 16.88
C ASP A 53 1.33 5.27 15.71
N ILE A 54 0.47 4.25 15.73
CA ILE A 54 0.32 3.27 14.66
C ILE A 54 -0.32 3.92 13.42
N GLU A 55 -1.41 4.65 13.57
CA GLU A 55 -2.09 5.37 12.49
C GLU A 55 -1.14 6.35 11.78
N LYS A 56 -0.37 7.12 12.55
CA LYS A 56 0.64 8.02 12.00
C LYS A 56 1.70 7.28 11.20
N LYS A 57 2.15 6.11 11.66
CA LYS A 57 3.14 5.29 10.94
C LYS A 57 2.56 4.70 9.66
N GLU A 58 1.31 4.28 9.66
CA GLU A 58 0.63 3.80 8.45
C GLU A 58 0.59 4.90 7.39
N LEU A 59 0.15 6.10 7.76
CA LEU A 59 0.11 7.25 6.85
C LEU A 59 1.50 7.60 6.29
N GLN A 60 2.53 7.55 7.13
CA GLN A 60 3.91 7.76 6.70
C GLN A 60 4.41 6.67 5.75
N LEU A 61 4.00 5.42 5.95
CA LEU A 61 4.37 4.31 5.08
C LEU A 61 3.69 4.44 3.71
N MET A 62 2.39 4.75 3.70
CA MET A 62 1.64 5.00 2.47
C MET A 62 2.25 6.15 1.65
N ALA A 63 2.57 7.27 2.30
CA ALA A 63 3.20 8.41 1.64
C ALA A 63 4.60 8.08 1.06
N GLN A 64 5.37 7.22 1.72
CA GLN A 64 6.67 6.75 1.20
C GLN A 64 6.49 5.86 -0.03
N ILE A 65 5.51 4.96 -0.01
CA ILE A 65 5.20 4.10 -1.16
C ILE A 65 4.78 4.95 -2.37
N ASP A 66 3.95 5.97 -2.18
CA ASP A 66 3.57 6.90 -3.26
C ASP A 66 4.79 7.61 -3.85
N THR A 67 5.75 7.99 -2.99
CA THR A 67 6.99 8.66 -3.42
C THR A 67 7.90 7.71 -4.21
N THR A 68 8.09 6.47 -3.71
CA THR A 68 8.91 5.45 -4.39
C THR A 68 8.28 4.96 -5.69
N GLN A 69 6.95 4.81 -5.75
CA GLN A 69 6.25 4.47 -7.00
C GLN A 69 6.35 5.59 -8.05
N LYS A 70 6.38 6.85 -7.61
CA LYS A 70 6.56 8.01 -8.49
C LYS A 70 7.97 8.07 -9.06
N GLU A 71 9.00 7.75 -8.27
CA GLU A 71 10.38 7.67 -8.78
C GLU A 71 10.57 6.48 -9.72
N PHE A 72 10.00 5.31 -9.40
CA PHE A 72 10.02 4.14 -10.28
C PHE A 72 9.26 4.37 -11.61
N SER A 73 8.22 5.21 -11.62
CA SER A 73 7.55 5.60 -12.89
C SER A 73 8.30 6.67 -13.68
N LEU A 74 9.27 7.35 -13.07
CA LEU A 74 10.08 8.39 -13.72
C LEU A 74 11.40 7.86 -14.29
N GLU A 75 11.93 6.76 -13.74
CA GLU A 75 12.99 5.97 -14.35
C GLU A 75 12.39 4.97 -15.35
N GLY A 76 12.65 5.22 -16.63
CA GLY A 76 12.03 4.52 -17.74
C GLY A 76 12.12 2.99 -17.68
N ALA A 77 11.17 2.38 -18.38
CA ALA A 77 11.09 0.97 -18.71
C ALA A 77 12.47 0.27 -18.76
N PRO A 78 12.66 -0.83 -18.00
CA PRO A 78 13.68 -1.80 -18.37
C PRO A 78 13.29 -2.30 -19.76
N SER A 79 13.97 -1.77 -20.77
CA SER A 79 14.02 -2.41 -22.07
C SER A 79 14.63 -3.78 -21.81
N ALA A 80 13.77 -4.81 -21.74
CA ALA A 80 14.20 -6.18 -21.70
C ALA A 80 15.05 -6.41 -22.95
N GLN A 81 16.37 -6.38 -22.78
CA GLN A 81 17.29 -6.74 -23.84
C GLN A 81 17.08 -8.23 -24.15
N PRO A 82 17.16 -8.64 -25.43
CA PRO A 82 16.98 -10.03 -25.80
C PRO A 82 18.06 -10.88 -25.13
N ILE A 83 17.66 -11.95 -24.44
CA ILE A 83 18.58 -13.00 -24.02
C ILE A 83 19.04 -13.69 -25.31
N ASP A 84 20.27 -13.41 -25.75
CA ASP A 84 20.96 -14.18 -26.77
C ASP A 84 21.37 -15.50 -26.13
N ASN A 85 20.67 -16.57 -26.51
CA ASN A 85 20.96 -17.91 -26.02
C ASN A 85 22.21 -18.41 -26.75
N VAL A 86 23.24 -18.69 -25.94
CA VAL A 86 24.40 -19.51 -26.28
C VAL A 86 23.98 -20.82 -26.96
N GLU A 87 24.52 -21.05 -28.16
CA GLU A 87 25.00 -22.36 -28.60
C GLU A 87 26.40 -22.20 -29.20
#